data_AF-A0A267DT03-F1
#
_entry.id   AF-A0A267DT03-F1
#
_cell.length_a   1.000
_cell.length_b   1.000
_cell.length_c   1.000
_cell.angle_alpha   90.00
_cell.angle_beta   90.00
_cell.angle_gamma   90.00
#
_symmetry.space_group_name_H-M   'P 1'
#
loop_
_entity.id
_entity.type
_entity.pdbx_description
1 polymer ?
#
loop_
_entity_poly.entity_id
_entity_poly.type
_entity_poly.pdbx_seq_one_letter_code
_entity_poly.pdbx_strand_id
1 'polypeptide(L)'
;FEDTQPQLSPIQSFPEPQVNEQSASIIQEHRALAQTGRIWMQNHVIRGVPVFQCDCQWKDKQFQYFVYGDDRKVYIENYPQTCCCGCELL
;
A
#
# COMPACT_ATOMS: atom_id res chain seq x y z
N PHE A 1 -9.71 -6.52 -5.27
CA PHE A 1 -10.88 -7.23 -4.71
C PHE A 1 -11.65 -6.23 -3.87
N GLU A 2 -12.97 -6.22 -3.99
CA GLU A 2 -13.85 -5.33 -3.24
C GLU A 2 -15.11 -6.11 -2.86
N ASP A 3 -15.49 -6.06 -1.58
CA ASP A 3 -16.71 -6.68 -1.06
C ASP A 3 -17.39 -5.73 -0.08
N THR A 4 -18.67 -5.46 -0.33
CA THR A 4 -19.46 -4.49 0.44
C THR A 4 -20.74 -5.16 0.92
N GLN A 5 -20.88 -5.30 2.24
CA GLN A 5 -22.00 -6.00 2.87
C GLN A 5 -22.37 -5.31 4.19
N PRO A 6 -23.60 -5.48 4.72
CA PRO A 6 -23.97 -4.97 6.03
C PRO A 6 -23.02 -5.42 7.16
N GLN A 7 -22.48 -6.63 7.02
CA GLN A 7 -21.48 -7.19 7.92
C GLN A 7 -20.53 -8.10 7.15
N LEU A 8 -19.23 -7.88 7.31
CA LEU A 8 -18.18 -8.67 6.67
C LEU A 8 -17.52 -9.64 7.66
N SER A 9 -17.00 -10.73 7.12
CA SER A 9 -16.12 -11.64 7.86
C SER A 9 -14.66 -11.35 7.53
N PRO A 10 -13.73 -11.63 8.46
CA PRO A 10 -12.30 -11.56 8.17
C PRO A 10 -11.91 -12.48 7.01
N ILE A 11 -10.94 -12.06 6.21
CA ILE A 11 -10.33 -12.89 5.18
C ILE A 11 -9.38 -13.88 5.86
N GLN A 12 -9.48 -15.16 5.49
CA GLN A 12 -8.70 -16.24 6.11
C GLN A 12 -7.78 -16.98 5.14
N SER A 13 -8.06 -16.89 3.84
CA SER A 13 -7.42 -17.70 2.80
C SER A 13 -6.56 -16.87 1.84
N PHE A 14 -6.19 -15.64 2.22
CA PHE A 14 -5.30 -14.84 1.39
C PHE A 14 -3.88 -15.41 1.47
N PRO A 15 -3.11 -15.47 0.35
CA PRO A 15 -1.77 -16.04 0.35
C PRO A 15 -0.78 -15.34 1.28
N GLU A 16 -0.92 -14.03 1.47
CA GLU A 16 -0.12 -13.22 2.40
C GLU A 16 -0.76 -13.25 3.80
N PRO A 17 -0.14 -13.89 4.81
CA PRO A 17 -0.72 -14.02 6.15
C PRO A 17 -1.05 -12.69 6.82
N GLN A 18 -0.23 -11.66 6.57
CA GLN A 18 -0.44 -10.33 7.13
C GLN A 18 -1.79 -9.74 6.68
N VAL A 19 -2.25 -10.03 5.47
CA VAL A 19 -3.56 -9.57 4.98
C VAL A 19 -4.70 -10.20 5.79
N ASN A 20 -4.58 -11.48 6.15
CA ASN A 20 -5.58 -12.18 6.96
C ASN A 20 -5.63 -11.60 8.39
N GLU A 21 -4.46 -11.37 9.00
CA GLU A 21 -4.33 -10.77 10.33
C GLU A 21 -4.91 -9.35 10.39
N GLN A 22 -4.52 -8.50 9.44
CA GLN A 22 -5.02 -7.12 9.34
C GLN A 22 -6.52 -7.08 9.10
N SER A 23 -7.04 -7.95 8.22
CA SER A 23 -8.48 -8.07 8.00
C SER A 23 -9.22 -8.43 9.30
N ALA A 24 -8.71 -9.37 10.08
CA ALA A 24 -9.32 -9.75 11.36
C ALA A 24 -9.32 -8.57 12.37
N SER A 25 -8.22 -7.82 12.46
CA SER A 25 -8.12 -6.64 13.34
C SER A 25 -9.14 -5.56 12.96
N ILE A 26 -9.22 -5.20 11.68
CA ILE A 26 -10.16 -4.16 11.21
C ILE A 26 -11.61 -4.55 11.49
N ILE A 27 -11.97 -5.83 11.28
CA ILE A 27 -13.31 -6.32 11.60
C ILE A 27 -13.59 -6.25 13.12
N GLN A 28 -12.60 -6.55 13.96
CA GLN A 28 -12.73 -6.42 15.41
C GLN A 28 -12.91 -4.97 15.85
N GLU A 29 -12.17 -4.03 15.26
CA GLU A 29 -12.33 -2.59 15.50
C GLU A 29 -13.74 -2.11 15.14
N HIS A 30 -14.25 -2.51 13.97
CA HIS A 30 -15.62 -2.19 13.58
C HIS A 30 -16.66 -2.75 14.56
N ARG A 31 -16.47 -3.98 15.08
CA ARG A 31 -17.35 -4.55 16.11
C ARG A 31 -17.33 -3.74 17.40
N ALA A 32 -16.17 -3.19 17.79
CA ALA A 32 -16.07 -2.30 18.94
C ALA A 32 -16.85 -0.99 18.71
N LEU A 33 -16.74 -0.39 17.52
CA LEU A 33 -17.52 0.81 17.15
C LEU A 33 -19.03 0.54 17.10
N ALA A 34 -19.44 -0.68 16.74
CA ALA A 34 -20.85 -1.09 16.74
C ALA A 34 -21.45 -1.25 18.15
N GLN A 35 -20.66 -1.14 19.23
CA GLN A 35 -21.20 -1.18 20.59
C GLN A 35 -21.94 0.11 20.96
N THR A 36 -21.57 1.24 20.34
CA THR A 36 -22.15 2.57 20.61
C THR A 36 -22.89 3.15 19.40
N GLY A 37 -22.99 2.40 18.30
CA GLY A 37 -23.65 2.81 17.06
C GLY A 37 -24.08 1.62 16.21
N ARG A 38 -24.67 1.90 15.04
CA ARG A 38 -25.11 0.86 14.09
C ARG A 38 -24.23 0.90 12.85
N ILE A 39 -23.69 -0.25 12.45
CA ILE A 39 -23.08 -0.45 11.13
C ILE A 39 -24.19 -0.61 10.10
N TRP A 40 -24.14 0.19 9.03
CA TRP A 40 -25.09 0.10 7.92
C TRP A 40 -24.54 -0.78 6.80
N MET A 41 -23.30 -0.51 6.41
CA MET A 41 -22.52 -1.26 5.42
C MET A 41 -21.06 -1.22 5.85
N GLN A 42 -20.32 -2.29 5.54
CA GLN A 42 -18.87 -2.36 5.61
C GLN A 42 -18.36 -2.60 4.19
N ASN A 43 -17.29 -1.91 3.82
CA ASN A 43 -16.57 -2.15 2.58
C ASN A 43 -15.18 -2.68 2.93
N HIS A 44 -14.78 -3.77 2.30
CA HIS A 44 -13.44 -4.33 2.38
C HIS A 44 -12.79 -4.37 1.00
N VAL A 45 -11.71 -3.62 0.87
CA VAL A 45 -10.95 -3.51 -0.37
C VAL A 45 -9.55 -4.07 -0.15
N ILE A 46 -9.17 -5.05 -0.97
CA ILE A 46 -7.76 -5.43 -1.16
C ILE A 46 -7.30 -4.84 -2.47
N ARG A 47 -6.34 -3.92 -2.38
CA ARG A 47 -5.67 -3.30 -3.53
C ARG A 47 -4.21 -3.72 -3.57
N GLY A 48 -3.80 -4.31 -4.68
CA GLY A 48 -2.39 -4.46 -5.01
C GLY A 48 -1.86 -3.13 -5.55
N VAL A 49 -0.72 -2.67 -5.03
CA VAL A 49 0.00 -1.53 -5.58
C VAL A 49 1.17 -2.10 -6.38
N PRO A 50 1.19 -1.95 -7.72
CA PRO A 50 2.32 -2.43 -8.50
C PRO A 50 3.57 -1.63 -8.11
N VAL A 51 4.68 -2.34 -7.95
CA VAL A 51 5.99 -1.76 -7.68
C VAL A 51 6.97 -2.36 -8.67
N PHE A 52 7.68 -1.50 -9.40
CA PHE A 52 8.72 -1.88 -10.34
C PHE A 52 10.06 -1.42 -9.79
N GLN A 53 10.98 -2.35 -9.58
CA GLN A 53 12.37 -2.04 -9.31
C GLN A 53 13.11 -1.82 -10.62
N CYS A 54 13.78 -0.69 -10.75
CA CYS A 54 14.57 -0.35 -11.91
C CYS A 54 16.05 -0.23 -11.52
N ASP A 55 16.87 -1.13 -12.06
CA ASP A 55 18.32 -1.05 -11.94
C ASP A 55 18.86 -0.08 -12.99
N CYS A 56 19.54 0.98 -12.54
CA CYS A 56 20.06 2.02 -13.40
C CYS A 56 21.57 2.15 -13.31
N GLN A 57 22.18 2.40 -14.47
CA GLN A 57 23.55 2.84 -14.58
C GLN A 57 23.58 4.21 -15.24
N TRP A 58 24.17 5.19 -14.55
CA TRP A 58 24.39 6.52 -15.08
C TRP A 58 25.84 6.93 -14.84
N LYS A 59 26.58 7.11 -15.95
CA LYS A 59 28.05 7.21 -15.91
C LYS A 59 28.63 5.99 -15.19
N ASP A 60 29.52 6.21 -14.22
CA ASP A 60 30.15 5.17 -13.40
C ASP A 60 29.38 4.88 -12.10
N LYS A 61 28.15 5.40 -11.95
CA LYS A 61 27.31 5.19 -10.77
C LYS A 61 26.16 4.25 -11.10
N GLN A 62 26.01 3.22 -10.26
CA GLN A 62 24.85 2.35 -10.25
C GLN A 62 23.92 2.76 -9.11
N PHE A 63 22.62 2.74 -9.36
CA PHE A 63 21.61 3.04 -8.36
C PHE A 63 20.29 2.36 -8.73
N GLN A 64 19.40 2.25 -7.75
CA GLN A 64 18.07 1.68 -7.92
C GLN A 64 17.02 2.75 -7.65
N TYR A 65 15.93 2.70 -8.40
CA TYR A 65 14.72 3.44 -8.08
C TYR A 65 13.51 2.53 -8.23
N PHE A 66 12.45 2.90 -7.52
CA PHE A 66 11.21 2.16 -7.50
C PHE A 66 10.11 3.04 -8.08
N VAL A 67 9.40 2.53 -9.08
CA VAL A 67 8.19 3.17 -9.61
C VAL A 67 7.00 2.41 -9.05
N TYR A 68 6.07 3.11 -8.42
CA TYR A 68 4.94 2.47 -7.75
C TYR A 68 3.62 3.21 -7.91
N GLY A 69 2.54 2.45 -7.80
CA GLY A 69 1.17 2.95 -7.87
C GLY A 69 0.74 3.39 -9.27
N ASP A 70 -0.55 3.71 -9.38
CA ASP A 70 -1.18 4.08 -10.65
C ASP A 70 -0.72 5.46 -11.16
N ASP A 71 -0.34 6.34 -10.24
CA ASP A 71 0.17 7.68 -10.52
C ASP A 71 1.67 7.68 -10.89
N ARG A 72 2.30 6.50 -11.02
CA ARG A 72 3.73 6.33 -11.37
C ARG A 72 4.68 7.12 -10.45
N LYS A 73 4.42 7.08 -9.15
CA LYS A 73 5.28 7.72 -8.15
C LYS A 73 6.65 7.08 -8.16
N VAL A 74 7.68 7.89 -7.96
CA VAL A 74 9.07 7.43 -7.92
C VAL A 74 9.60 7.53 -6.49
N TYR A 75 10.23 6.46 -6.02
CA TYR A 75 11.03 6.46 -4.79
C TYR A 75 12.46 6.12 -5.14
N ILE A 76 13.40 6.92 -4.64
CA ILE A 76 14.82 6.69 -4.80
C ILE A 76 15.54 7.07 -3.51
N GLU A 77 16.30 6.13 -2.96
CA GLU A 77 17.02 6.36 -1.71
C GLU A 77 18.30 7.18 -1.94
N ASN A 78 19.08 6.83 -2.97
CA ASN A 78 20.42 7.37 -3.22
C ASN A 78 20.55 7.89 -4.65
N TYR A 79 19.88 9.01 -4.97
CA TYR A 79 19.96 9.59 -6.31
C TYR A 79 21.40 10.08 -6.60
N PRO A 80 22.04 9.66 -7.70
CA PRO A 80 23.47 9.89 -7.94
C PRO A 80 23.85 11.36 -8.20
N GLN A 81 22.87 12.21 -8.47
CA GLN A 81 23.04 13.66 -8.57
C GLN A 81 22.41 14.39 -7.38
N THR A 82 23.22 14.76 -6.41
CA THR A 82 22.89 15.88 -5.52
C THR A 82 23.21 17.17 -6.28
N CYS A 83 22.20 17.80 -6.90
CA CYS A 83 22.38 19.13 -7.46
C CYS A 83 22.71 20.11 -6.32
N CYS A 84 23.69 20.98 -6.51
CA CYS A 84 24.16 21.95 -5.50
C CYS A 84 23.14 23.05 -5.14
N CYS A 85 21.86 22.92 -5.49
CA CYS A 85 20.86 23.98 -5.37
C CYS A 85 19.42 23.49 -5.06
N GLY A 86 19.24 22.34 -4.41
CA GLY A 86 17.91 21.93 -3.91
C GLY A 86 16.90 21.50 -4.99
N CYS A 87 17.36 21.03 -6.15
CA CYS A 87 16.48 20.41 -7.13
C CYS A 87 16.12 18.98 -6.69
N GLU A 88 14.88 18.78 -6.25
CA GLU A 88 14.27 17.46 -6.11
C GLU A 88 13.61 17.07 -7.45
N LEU A 89 13.79 15.83 -7.89
CA LEU A 89 13.00 15.26 -8.97
C LEU A 89 11.58 15.02 -8.43
N LEU A 90 10.62 15.82 -8.89
CA LEU A 90 9.17 15.63 -8.70
C LEU A 90 8.65 14.49 -9.57
#